data_AF-A0A9D1W0X4-F1
#
_entry.id   AF-A0A9D1W0X4-F1
#
_cell.length_a   1.000
_cell.length_b   1.000
_cell.length_c   1.000
_cell.angle_alpha   90.00
_cell.angle_beta   90.00
_cell.angle_gamma   90.00
#
_symmetry.space_group_name_H-M   'P 1'
#
loop_
_entity.id
_entity.type
_entity.pdbx_description
1 polymer ?
#
loop_
_entity_poly.entity_id
_entity_poly.type
_entity_poly.pdbx_seq_one_letter_code
_entity_poly.pdbx_strand_id
1 'polypeptide(L)'
;MFCKYCGKQVQDGSTFCPHCGKSFQEKVEYSAPPQQRYSRYEPDPRDAPSGGFAVLGFFFPLIGLILYLVWKDELPQRAHSCGKGALVGVVVYVVVWILAMIAMCGIVNAAMSLPVVAAA
;
A
#
# COMPACT_ATOMS: atom_id res chain seq x y z
N MET A 1 32.36 -30.80 36.08
CA MET A 1 31.57 -29.55 36.23
C MET A 1 31.09 -29.35 37.68
N PHE A 2 30.84 -28.13 38.17
CA PHE A 2 30.26 -27.91 39.51
C PHE A 2 28.73 -27.79 39.45
N CYS A 3 28.03 -28.31 40.46
CA CYS A 3 26.56 -28.24 40.49
C CYS A 3 26.07 -26.84 40.87
N LYS A 4 25.27 -26.20 40.00
CA LYS A 4 24.69 -24.85 40.23
C LYS A 4 23.79 -24.73 41.47
N TYR A 5 23.30 -25.84 42.00
CA TYR A 5 22.38 -25.84 43.14
C TYR A 5 23.01 -26.16 44.48
N CYS A 6 24.13 -26.88 44.51
CA CYS A 6 24.77 -27.30 45.77
C CYS A 6 26.27 -27.02 45.82
N GLY A 7 26.86 -26.48 44.75
CA GLY A 7 28.26 -26.02 44.69
C GLY A 7 29.33 -27.12 44.71
N LYS A 8 28.94 -28.41 44.76
CA LYS A 8 29.90 -29.52 44.79
C LYS A 8 30.39 -29.88 43.39
N GLN A 9 31.60 -30.41 43.30
CA GLN A 9 32.19 -30.87 42.05
C GLN A 9 31.52 -32.18 41.60
N VAL A 10 31.20 -32.27 40.32
CA VAL A 10 30.47 -33.37 39.68
C VAL A 10 31.21 -33.81 38.42
N GLN A 11 31.20 -35.11 38.11
CA GLN A 11 31.85 -35.66 36.93
C GLN A 11 31.19 -35.16 35.64
N ASP A 12 32.02 -34.93 34.63
CA ASP A 12 31.55 -34.49 33.30
C ASP A 12 30.85 -35.66 32.59
N GLY A 13 29.56 -35.49 32.30
CA GLY A 13 28.71 -36.52 31.67
C GLY A 13 27.58 -37.08 32.55
N SER A 14 27.48 -36.72 33.83
CA SER A 14 26.37 -37.15 34.68
C SER A 14 25.08 -36.36 34.40
N THR A 15 23.95 -37.06 34.20
CA THR A 15 22.63 -36.44 33.93
C THR A 15 22.00 -35.76 35.16
N PHE A 16 22.42 -36.19 36.36
CA PHE A 16 21.93 -35.72 37.66
C PHE A 16 23.07 -35.50 38.64
N CYS A 17 22.91 -34.56 39.57
CA CYS A 17 23.90 -34.32 40.63
C CYS A 17 23.78 -35.39 41.74
N PRO A 18 24.81 -36.21 42.01
CA PRO A 18 24.75 -37.27 43.03
C PRO A 18 24.69 -36.75 44.47
N HIS A 19 25.01 -35.47 44.70
CA HIS A 19 25.01 -34.88 46.04
C HIS A 19 23.71 -34.16 46.41
N CYS A 20 22.90 -33.74 45.45
CA CYS A 20 21.65 -33.00 45.72
C CYS A 20 20.43 -33.52 44.94
N GLY A 21 20.61 -34.51 44.05
CA GLY A 21 19.55 -35.18 43.30
C GLY A 21 18.97 -34.39 42.12
N LYS A 22 19.34 -33.12 41.91
CA LYS A 22 18.79 -32.30 40.82
C LYS A 22 19.45 -32.60 39.47
N SER A 23 18.65 -32.64 38.40
CA SER A 23 19.12 -32.82 37.02
C SER A 23 19.83 -31.57 36.49
N PHE A 24 20.74 -31.78 35.54
CA PHE A 24 21.36 -30.69 34.78
C PHE A 24 20.61 -30.38 33.49
N GLN A 25 19.76 -31.30 33.02
CA GLN A 25 18.73 -31.00 32.03
C GLN A 25 17.64 -30.18 32.71
N GLU A 26 17.86 -28.88 32.74
CA GLU A 26 16.75 -27.94 32.63
C GLU A 26 16.19 -28.16 31.23
N LYS A 27 14.96 -28.70 31.12
CA LYS A 27 14.24 -28.61 29.86
C LYS A 27 14.16 -27.12 29.55
N VAL A 28 15.05 -26.65 28.69
CA VAL A 28 14.77 -25.50 27.86
C VAL A 28 13.66 -26.00 26.96
N GLU A 29 12.44 -25.96 27.49
CA GLU A 29 11.28 -25.81 26.65
C GLU A 29 11.65 -24.63 25.77
N TYR A 30 11.84 -24.91 24.48
CA TYR A 30 12.09 -23.91 23.48
C TYR A 30 10.79 -23.09 23.41
N SER A 31 10.58 -22.24 24.42
CA SER A 31 9.79 -21.05 24.28
C SER A 31 10.51 -20.28 23.21
N ALA A 32 9.82 -20.15 22.08
CA ALA A 32 10.23 -19.33 20.96
C ALA A 32 10.87 -18.02 21.49
N PRO A 33 11.89 -17.47 20.77
CA PRO A 33 12.58 -16.25 21.18
C PRO A 33 11.57 -15.18 21.65
N PRO A 34 11.93 -14.33 22.64
CA PRO A 34 11.01 -13.35 23.21
C PRO A 34 10.30 -12.66 22.06
N GLN A 35 8.98 -12.86 21.98
CA GLN A 35 8.18 -12.28 20.92
C GLN A 35 8.25 -10.78 21.11
N GLN A 36 9.22 -10.16 20.44
CA GLN A 36 9.15 -8.77 20.09
C GLN A 36 7.78 -8.62 19.45
N ARG A 37 6.97 -7.74 20.04
CA ARG A 37 5.68 -7.32 19.52
C ARG A 37 5.92 -6.57 18.21
N TYR A 38 6.35 -7.30 17.19
CA TYR A 38 6.30 -6.82 15.82
C TYR A 38 4.81 -6.73 15.53
N SER A 39 4.33 -5.52 15.31
CA SER A 39 2.96 -5.32 14.87
C SER A 39 2.80 -6.16 13.62
N ARG A 40 2.03 -7.26 13.71
CA ARG A 40 1.56 -7.97 12.54
C ARG A 40 0.73 -6.94 11.80
N TYR A 41 1.26 -6.41 10.70
CA TYR A 41 0.47 -5.70 9.72
C TYR A 41 -0.51 -6.74 9.18
N GLU A 42 -1.64 -6.86 9.86
CA GLU A 42 -2.80 -7.56 9.34
C GLU A 42 -3.33 -6.62 8.26
N PRO A 43 -3.20 -6.98 6.96
CA PRO A 43 -3.72 -6.14 5.90
C PRO A 43 -5.21 -6.02 6.17
N ASP A 44 -5.68 -4.79 6.40
CA ASP A 44 -7.09 -4.53 6.58
C ASP A 44 -7.81 -5.15 5.37
N PRO A 45 -8.75 -6.08 5.54
CA PRO A 45 -9.42 -6.74 4.42
C PRO A 45 -10.16 -5.74 3.51
N ARG A 46 -10.32 -4.49 3.95
CA ARG A 46 -10.86 -3.37 3.19
C ARG A 46 -9.81 -2.64 2.34
N ASP A 47 -8.50 -2.88 2.49
CA ASP A 47 -7.42 -2.31 1.66
C ASP A 47 -7.07 -3.21 0.45
N ALA A 48 -8.09 -3.86 -0.11
CA ALA A 48 -7.96 -4.63 -1.33
C ALA A 48 -7.99 -3.71 -2.56
N PRO A 49 -7.13 -3.95 -3.58
CA PRO A 49 -7.17 -3.21 -4.82
C PRO A 49 -8.54 -3.40 -5.48
N SER A 50 -9.27 -2.29 -5.62
CA SER A 50 -10.64 -2.28 -6.11
C SER A 50 -10.71 -1.35 -7.32
N GLY A 51 -10.70 -1.94 -8.52
CA GLY A 51 -10.67 -1.20 -9.78
C GLY A 51 -11.83 -0.22 -9.98
N GLY A 52 -12.99 -0.48 -9.35
CA GLY A 52 -14.14 0.40 -9.41
C GLY A 52 -13.86 1.82 -8.93
N PHE A 53 -12.99 2.01 -7.94
CA PHE A 53 -12.65 3.35 -7.46
C PHE A 53 -11.79 4.15 -8.45
N ALA A 54 -10.97 3.48 -9.26
CA ALA A 54 -10.26 4.14 -10.35
C ALA A 54 -11.24 4.64 -11.42
N VAL A 55 -12.28 3.86 -11.73
CA VAL A 55 -13.33 4.25 -12.68
C VAL A 55 -14.12 5.44 -12.15
N LEU A 56 -14.50 5.45 -10.88
CA LEU A 56 -15.18 6.58 -10.25
C LEU A 56 -14.33 7.86 -10.31
N GLY A 57 -13.03 7.75 -10.04
CA GLY A 57 -12.09 8.86 -10.16
C GLY A 57 -11.97 9.39 -11.59
N PHE A 58 -12.07 8.52 -12.59
CA PHE A 58 -12.01 8.92 -14.00
C PHE A 58 -13.20 9.81 -14.42
N PHE A 59 -14.43 9.44 -14.03
CA PHE A 59 -15.63 10.22 -14.36
C PHE A 59 -15.77 11.49 -13.52
N PHE A 60 -15.35 11.44 -12.27
CA PHE A 60 -15.45 12.56 -11.32
C PHE A 60 -14.08 12.83 -10.67
N PRO A 61 -13.16 13.51 -11.38
CA PRO A 61 -11.78 13.70 -10.93
C PRO A 61 -11.66 14.39 -9.56
N LEU A 62 -12.59 15.29 -9.22
CA LEU A 62 -12.65 15.91 -7.89
C LEU A 62 -12.94 14.89 -6.78
N ILE A 63 -13.90 13.98 -7.00
CA ILE A 63 -14.26 12.94 -6.02
C ILE A 63 -13.08 11.96 -5.86
N GLY A 64 -12.44 11.58 -6.97
CA GLY A 64 -11.26 10.72 -6.94
C GLY A 64 -10.08 11.33 -6.18
N LEU A 65 -9.85 12.64 -6.31
CA LEU A 65 -8.82 13.36 -5.57
C LEU A 65 -9.14 13.48 -4.07
N ILE A 66 -10.41 13.74 -3.71
CA ILE A 66 -10.84 13.80 -2.30
C ILE A 66 -10.69 12.42 -1.64
N LEU A 67 -11.14 11.35 -2.30
CA LEU A 67 -10.98 9.98 -1.79
C LEU A 67 -9.50 9.59 -1.63
N TYR A 68 -8.65 10.04 -2.55
CA TYR A 68 -7.20 9.86 -2.42
C TYR A 68 -6.64 10.51 -1.15
N LEU A 69 -7.05 11.76 -0.86
CA LEU A 69 -6.58 12.48 0.32
C LEU A 69 -7.11 11.87 1.63
N VAL A 70 -8.38 11.43 1.65
CA VAL A 70 -8.98 10.79 2.83
C VAL A 70 -8.33 9.45 3.15
N TRP A 71 -8.03 8.63 2.13
CA TRP A 71 -7.50 7.28 2.32
C TRP A 71 -5.97 7.17 2.26
N LYS A 72 -5.25 8.30 2.13
CA LYS A 72 -3.79 8.28 1.92
C LYS A 72 -3.03 7.61 3.07
N ASP A 73 -3.50 7.76 4.31
CA ASP A 73 -2.79 7.27 5.50
C ASP A 73 -3.34 5.93 6.02
N GLU A 74 -4.60 5.58 5.68
CA GLU A 74 -5.27 4.36 6.16
C GLU A 74 -5.32 3.23 5.14
N LEU A 75 -5.55 3.53 3.85
CA LEU A 75 -5.82 2.55 2.79
C LEU A 75 -4.99 2.90 1.53
N PRO A 76 -3.65 2.80 1.61
CA PRO A 76 -2.75 3.28 0.56
C PRO A 76 -2.97 2.57 -0.77
N GLN A 77 -3.29 1.27 -0.77
CA GLN A 77 -3.49 0.53 -2.02
C GLN A 77 -4.74 1.01 -2.76
N ARG A 78 -5.82 1.28 -2.04
CA ARG A 78 -7.04 1.86 -2.61
C ARG A 78 -6.85 3.30 -3.02
N ALA A 79 -6.19 4.12 -2.19
CA ALA A 79 -5.91 5.51 -2.51
C ALA A 79 -5.16 5.63 -3.85
N HIS A 80 -4.11 4.82 -4.06
CA HIS A 80 -3.36 4.84 -5.32
C HIS A 80 -4.22 4.53 -6.56
N SER A 81 -5.24 3.67 -6.44
CA SER A 81 -6.15 3.38 -7.54
C SER A 81 -7.07 4.58 -7.88
N CYS A 82 -7.63 5.26 -6.86
CA CYS A 82 -8.42 6.48 -7.02
C CYS A 82 -7.60 7.62 -7.65
N GLY A 83 -6.38 7.84 -7.12
CA GLY A 83 -5.51 8.94 -7.55
C GLY A 83 -5.06 8.79 -9.00
N LYS A 84 -4.69 7.57 -9.43
CA LYS A 84 -4.36 7.29 -10.84
C LYS A 84 -5.57 7.52 -11.75
N GLY A 85 -6.75 7.05 -11.35
CA GLY A 85 -7.99 7.25 -12.11
C GLY A 85 -8.35 8.72 -12.29
N ALA A 86 -8.28 9.51 -11.22
CA ALA A 86 -8.52 10.96 -11.24
C ALA A 86 -7.55 11.70 -12.15
N LEU A 87 -6.25 11.40 -12.05
CA LEU A 87 -5.23 12.05 -12.89
C LEU A 87 -5.47 11.76 -14.37
N VAL A 88 -5.73 10.50 -14.74
CA VAL A 88 -6.03 10.11 -16.12
C VAL A 88 -7.29 10.83 -16.61
N GLY A 89 -8.35 10.92 -15.78
CA GLY A 89 -9.57 11.65 -16.11
C GLY A 89 -9.34 13.12 -16.45
N VAL A 90 -8.57 13.84 -15.62
CA VAL A 90 -8.22 15.25 -15.88
C VAL A 90 -7.42 15.40 -17.17
N VAL A 91 -6.41 14.54 -17.38
CA VAL A 91 -5.58 14.59 -18.59
C VAL A 91 -6.42 14.36 -19.85
N VAL A 92 -7.28 13.33 -19.85
CA VAL A 92 -8.16 13.05 -20.98
C VAL A 92 -9.12 14.21 -21.24
N TYR A 93 -9.71 14.79 -20.19
CA TYR A 93 -10.60 15.94 -20.32
C TYR A 93 -9.89 17.12 -20.99
N VAL A 94 -8.70 17.49 -20.51
CA VAL A 94 -7.90 18.59 -21.07
C VAL A 94 -7.53 18.32 -22.53
N VAL A 95 -7.07 17.11 -22.87
CA VAL A 95 -6.71 16.75 -24.25
C VAL A 95 -7.91 16.83 -25.18
N VAL A 96 -9.06 16.26 -24.80
CA VAL A 96 -10.29 16.33 -25.61
C VAL A 96 -10.73 17.78 -25.79
N TRP A 97 -10.64 18.61 -24.74
CA TRP A 97 -10.99 20.02 -24.80
C TRP A 97 -10.08 20.80 -25.77
N ILE A 98 -8.77 20.55 -25.73
CA ILE A 98 -7.78 21.17 -26.64
C ILE A 98 -8.05 20.74 -28.09
N LEU A 99 -8.26 19.45 -28.34
CA LEU A 99 -8.57 18.94 -29.67
C LEU A 99 -9.88 19.53 -30.22
N ALA A 100 -10.91 19.63 -29.38
CA ALA A 100 -12.17 20.27 -29.73
C ALA A 100 -11.98 21.77 -30.06
N MET A 101 -11.14 22.48 -29.30
CA MET A 101 -10.80 23.87 -29.59
C MET A 101 -10.06 24.05 -30.92
N ILE A 102 -9.08 23.19 -31.22
CA ILE A 102 -8.37 23.23 -32.51
C ILE A 102 -9.34 22.95 -33.67
N ALA A 103 -10.19 21.93 -33.52
CA ALA A 103 -11.21 21.60 -34.51
C ALA A 103 -12.21 22.76 -34.71
N MET A 104 -12.70 23.35 -33.62
CA MET A 104 -13.59 24.52 -33.69
C MET A 104 -12.89 25.71 -34.35
N CYS A 105 -11.68 26.09 -33.95
CA CYS A 105 -10.92 27.17 -34.57
C CYS A 105 -10.71 26.95 -36.08
N GLY A 106 -10.45 25.71 -36.51
CA GLY A 106 -10.35 25.37 -37.92
C GLY A 106 -11.67 25.56 -38.68
N ILE A 107 -12.79 25.14 -38.08
CA ILE A 107 -14.13 25.33 -38.66
C ILE A 107 -14.52 26.81 -38.74
N VAL A 108 -14.22 27.61 -37.70
CA VAL A 108 -14.55 29.04 -37.69
C VAL A 108 -13.73 29.79 -38.75
N ASN A 109 -12.44 29.49 -38.90
CA ASN A 109 -11.60 30.07 -39.96
C ASN A 109 -12.09 29.73 -41.36
N ALA A 110 -12.48 28.47 -41.61
CA ALA A 110 -13.05 28.07 -42.89
C ALA A 110 -14.38 28.80 -43.18
N ALA A 111 -15.27 28.89 -42.19
CA ALA A 111 -16.54 29.61 -42.30
C ALA A 111 -16.36 31.13 -42.53
N MET A 112 -15.32 31.74 -41.97
CA MET A 112 -14.98 33.15 -42.20
C MET A 112 -14.33 33.40 -43.57
N SER A 113 -13.68 32.40 -44.18
CA SER A 113 -13.12 32.50 -45.53
C SER A 113 -14.17 32.35 -46.65
N LEU A 114 -15.28 31.65 -46.40
CA LEU A 114 -16.40 31.49 -47.33
C LEU A 114 -17.02 32.80 -47.85
N PRO A 115 -17.36 33.79 -46.99
CA PRO A 115 -17.94 35.06 -47.47
C PRO A 115 -16.93 35.95 -48.20
N VAL A 116 -15.62 35.77 -48.00
CA VAL A 116 -14.58 36.55 -48.71
C VAL A 116 -14.33 35.99 -50.12
N VAL A 117 -14.33 34.67 -50.29
CA VAL A 117 -14.14 34.04 -51.61
C VAL A 117 -15.40 34.14 -52.49
N ALA A 118 -16.60 34.15 -51.90
CA ALA A 118 -17.84 34.35 -52.66
C ALA A 118 -18.06 35.80 -53.13
N ALA A 119 -17.29 36.76 -52.60
CA ALA A 119 -17.37 38.17 -52.94
C ALA A 119 -16.22 38.67 -53.85
N ALA A 120 -15.30 37.78 -54.25
CA ALA A 120 -14.21 38.04 -55.19
C ALA A 120 -14.49 37.35 -56.54
#